data_AF-A0A2V7F4Z8-F1
#
_entry.id   AF-A0A2V7F4Z8-F1
#
_cell.length_a   1.000
_cell.length_b   1.000
_cell.length_c   1.000
_cell.angle_alpha   90.00
_cell.angle_beta   90.00
_cell.angle_gamma   90.00
#
_symmetry.space_group_name_H-M   'P 1'
#
loop_
_entity.id
_entity.type
_entity.pdbx_description
1 polymer ?
#
loop_
_entity_poly.entity_id
_entity_poly.type
_entity_poly.pdbx_seq_one_letter_code
_entity_poly.pdbx_strand_id
1 'polypeptide(L)'
;MRAAGRDARLDHEEAVMFQLRKLGHVVLNVTDLEAAVRFYTDVLGLQISDRYPDSMVAGGMVFLRLHTDHHGIALVGGAPKLERTTLNHFAFEVGSPDDVFRARAWLSKHDVPIVFEGRRRAGCQLAVEFRDPDGNNLEIYWGIDQVGTSGYVRPPSEWKQALTLEDAVANPVKDQRVPSC
;
A
#
# COMPACT_ATOMS: atom_id res chain seq x y z
N MET A 1 19.89 32.48 40.73
CA MET A 1 19.81 33.09 39.39
C MET A 1 19.79 31.94 38.37
N ARG A 2 18.61 31.53 37.89
CA ARG A 2 18.47 30.43 36.92
C ARG A 2 18.63 31.01 35.52
N ALA A 3 19.66 30.58 34.79
CA ALA A 3 19.73 30.82 33.35
C ALA A 3 18.69 29.93 32.67
N ALA A 4 17.70 30.55 32.05
CA ALA A 4 16.77 29.89 31.14
C ALA A 4 17.54 29.55 29.86
N GLY A 5 17.89 28.26 29.69
CA GLY A 5 18.21 27.70 28.38
C GLY A 5 16.95 27.78 27.53
N ARG A 6 16.96 28.65 26.52
CA ARG A 6 15.94 28.70 25.48
C ARG A 6 15.96 27.37 24.76
N ASP A 7 14.97 26.53 25.04
CA ASP A 7 14.62 25.41 24.21
C ASP A 7 14.20 25.99 22.86
N ALA A 8 15.10 25.89 21.89
CA ALA A 8 14.85 26.26 20.51
C ALA A 8 13.82 25.26 19.98
N ARG A 9 12.55 25.55 20.24
CA ARG A 9 11.44 24.96 19.49
C ARG A 9 11.77 25.24 18.03
N LEU A 10 12.03 24.17 17.29
CA LEU A 10 12.22 24.20 15.85
C LEU A 10 11.14 25.10 15.25
N ASP A 11 11.58 26.20 14.65
CA ASP A 11 10.73 27.05 13.85
C ASP A 11 10.03 26.13 12.84
N HIS A 12 8.70 26.09 12.86
CA HIS A 12 7.94 25.21 11.98
C HIS A 12 8.07 25.70 10.54
N GLU A 13 9.14 25.23 9.88
CA GLU A 13 9.16 24.99 8.44
C GLU A 13 7.93 24.15 8.08
N GLU A 14 7.34 24.51 6.96
CA GLU A 14 6.07 24.04 6.40
C GLU A 14 5.58 22.66 6.88
N ALA A 15 4.39 22.62 7.47
CA ALA A 15 3.83 21.39 7.99
C ALA A 15 3.40 20.44 6.87
N VAL A 16 3.74 19.15 7.01
CA VAL A 16 3.26 18.09 6.11
C VAL A 16 1.73 18.10 6.05
N MET A 17 1.19 18.21 4.83
CA MET A 17 -0.24 18.45 4.59
C MET A 17 -1.13 17.19 4.61
N PHE A 18 -0.63 16.06 5.11
CA PHE A 18 -1.37 14.81 5.27
C PHE A 18 -0.86 14.05 6.49
N GLN A 19 -1.66 13.15 7.04
CA GLN A 19 -1.29 12.36 8.21
C GLN A 19 -1.28 10.86 7.90
N LEU A 20 -0.13 10.22 8.05
CA LEU A 20 -0.01 8.77 8.06
C LEU A 20 -0.61 8.20 9.34
N ARG A 21 -1.42 7.15 9.23
CA ARG A 21 -2.14 6.53 10.35
C ARG A 21 -1.45 5.29 10.88
N LYS A 22 -0.99 4.42 9.98
CA LYS A 22 -0.32 3.16 10.30
C LYS A 22 0.56 2.71 9.14
N LEU A 23 1.50 1.81 9.42
CA LEU A 23 2.05 0.92 8.42
C LEU A 23 0.94 -0.08 8.03
N GLY A 24 0.53 -0.08 6.77
CA GLY A 24 -0.59 -0.85 6.26
C GLY A 24 -0.20 -2.26 5.83
N HIS A 25 0.61 -2.35 4.78
CA HIS A 25 1.08 -3.64 4.25
C HIS A 25 2.55 -3.62 3.84
N VAL A 26 3.11 -4.82 3.77
CA VAL A 26 4.45 -5.08 3.25
C VAL A 26 4.35 -6.09 2.11
N VAL A 27 5.09 -5.84 1.03
CA VAL A 27 5.19 -6.78 -0.08
C VAL A 27 6.61 -7.28 -0.18
N LEU A 28 6.75 -8.60 -0.27
CA LEU A 28 8.05 -9.28 -0.28
C LEU A 28 8.26 -9.96 -1.62
N ASN A 29 9.47 -9.83 -2.16
CA ASN A 29 9.92 -10.67 -3.26
C ASN A 29 10.39 -12.01 -2.69
N VAL A 30 9.86 -13.10 -3.22
CA VAL A 30 10.18 -14.47 -2.79
C VAL A 30 10.65 -15.31 -3.96
N THR A 31 11.57 -16.23 -3.69
CA THR A 31 12.16 -17.07 -4.72
C THR A 31 11.21 -18.19 -5.16
N ASP A 32 10.48 -18.77 -4.20
CA ASP A 32 9.47 -19.80 -4.39
C ASP A 32 8.17 -19.32 -3.75
N LEU A 33 7.20 -18.95 -4.59
CA LEU A 33 5.95 -18.35 -4.16
C LEU A 33 5.12 -19.34 -3.32
N GLU A 34 4.98 -20.58 -3.75
CA GLU A 34 4.13 -21.55 -3.05
C GLU A 34 4.78 -22.02 -1.75
N ALA A 35 6.10 -22.12 -1.68
CA ALA A 35 6.80 -22.38 -0.41
C ALA A 35 6.59 -21.24 0.59
N ALA A 36 6.69 -19.99 0.14
CA ALA A 36 6.42 -18.84 1.00
C ALA A 36 4.96 -18.81 1.43
N VAL A 37 4.01 -19.05 0.52
CA VAL A 37 2.57 -19.12 0.87
C VAL A 37 2.33 -20.14 1.97
N ARG A 38 2.83 -21.38 1.84
CA ARG A 38 2.69 -22.40 2.89
C ARG A 38 3.27 -21.96 4.22
N PHE A 39 4.42 -21.28 4.22
CA PHE A 39 4.98 -20.73 5.46
C PHE A 39 4.03 -19.70 6.11
N TYR A 40 3.57 -18.71 5.34
CA TYR A 40 2.70 -17.67 5.88
C TYR A 40 1.32 -18.20 6.28
N THR A 41 0.76 -19.19 5.58
CA THR A 41 -0.54 -19.77 5.93
C THR A 41 -0.45 -20.82 7.03
N ASP A 42 0.45 -21.79 6.91
CA ASP A 42 0.43 -22.99 7.75
C ASP A 42 1.24 -22.79 9.04
N VAL A 43 2.28 -21.94 9.00
CA VAL A 43 3.12 -21.66 10.17
C VAL A 43 2.68 -20.38 10.88
N LEU A 44 2.37 -19.32 10.13
CA LEU A 44 1.97 -18.02 10.71
C LEU A 44 0.45 -17.80 10.76
N GLY A 45 -0.36 -18.63 10.12
CA GLY A 45 -1.82 -18.57 10.21
C GLY A 45 -2.48 -17.46 9.37
N LEU A 46 -1.75 -16.84 8.43
CA LEU A 46 -2.34 -15.83 7.55
C LEU A 46 -3.32 -16.48 6.58
N GLN A 47 -4.30 -15.69 6.13
CA GLN A 47 -5.32 -16.15 5.19
C GLN A 47 -5.12 -15.52 3.82
N ILE A 48 -5.27 -16.32 2.77
CA ILE A 48 -5.20 -15.81 1.38
C ILE A 48 -6.46 -15.01 1.09
N SER A 49 -6.30 -13.79 0.59
CA SER A 49 -7.39 -12.98 0.06
C SER A 49 -7.47 -13.13 -1.45
N ASP A 50 -6.34 -13.01 -2.16
CA ASP A 50 -6.31 -13.06 -3.62
C ASP A 50 -5.01 -13.64 -4.17
N ARG A 51 -5.06 -14.07 -5.44
CA ARG A 51 -3.90 -14.55 -6.20
C ARG A 51 -3.88 -13.92 -7.60
N TYR A 52 -2.71 -13.47 -8.04
CA TYR A 52 -2.44 -13.17 -9.44
C TYR A 52 -1.63 -14.31 -10.06
N PRO A 53 -2.08 -14.85 -11.21
CA PRO A 53 -1.29 -15.80 -11.97
C PRO A 53 -0.07 -15.13 -12.61
N ASP A 54 0.86 -15.96 -13.09
CA ASP A 54 2.06 -15.54 -13.82
C ASP A 54 1.75 -14.62 -15.03
N SER A 55 0.61 -14.85 -15.69
CA SER A 55 0.14 -14.04 -16.81
C SER A 55 -0.23 -12.59 -16.45
N MET A 56 -0.39 -12.29 -15.16
CA MET A 56 -0.68 -10.94 -14.66
C MET A 56 0.53 -10.29 -13.99
N VAL A 57 1.34 -11.08 -13.29
CA VAL A 57 2.59 -10.68 -12.64
C VAL A 57 3.56 -11.83 -12.83
N ALA A 58 4.68 -11.59 -13.50
CA ALA A 58 5.71 -12.62 -13.69
C ALA A 58 6.16 -13.19 -12.34
N GLY A 59 6.18 -14.51 -12.22
CA GLY A 59 6.43 -15.22 -10.97
C GLY A 59 5.20 -15.37 -10.05
N GLY A 60 4.06 -14.77 -10.42
CA GLY A 60 2.82 -14.76 -9.65
C GLY A 60 2.85 -13.82 -8.44
N MET A 61 1.68 -13.57 -7.86
CA MET A 61 1.54 -12.81 -6.61
C MET A 61 0.42 -13.35 -5.72
N VAL A 62 0.61 -13.34 -4.40
CA VAL A 62 -0.42 -13.75 -3.43
C VAL A 62 -0.60 -12.68 -2.35
N PHE A 63 -1.85 -12.32 -2.08
CA PHE A 63 -2.24 -11.35 -1.06
C PHE A 63 -2.71 -12.09 0.20
N LEU A 64 -2.12 -11.77 1.35
CA LEU A 64 -2.34 -12.44 2.62
C LEU A 64 -2.80 -11.44 3.67
N ARG A 65 -3.92 -11.74 4.33
CA ARG A 65 -4.44 -10.95 5.44
C ARG A 65 -4.17 -11.61 6.78
N LEU A 66 -3.99 -10.76 7.79
CA LEU A 66 -3.90 -11.09 9.20
C LEU A 66 -4.98 -10.40 10.05
N HIS A 67 -5.79 -9.52 9.44
CA HIS A 67 -6.96 -8.89 10.02
C HIS A 67 -7.99 -8.58 8.92
N THR A 68 -8.85 -7.58 9.12
CA THR A 68 -9.85 -7.15 8.15
C THR A 68 -9.28 -6.52 6.87
N ASP A 69 -8.08 -5.93 6.86
CA ASP A 69 -7.54 -5.38 5.61
C ASP A 69 -7.34 -6.51 4.60
N HIS A 70 -7.63 -6.24 3.33
CA HIS A 70 -7.46 -7.19 2.24
C HIS A 70 -6.10 -7.91 2.26
N HIS A 71 -5.05 -7.20 2.65
CA HIS A 71 -3.75 -7.79 2.93
C HIS A 71 -2.99 -6.92 3.92
N GLY A 72 -2.16 -7.55 4.74
CA GLY A 72 -1.05 -6.88 5.42
C GLY A 72 0.31 -7.41 4.95
N ILE A 73 0.33 -8.57 4.28
CA ILE A 73 1.50 -9.11 3.58
C ILE A 73 1.08 -9.49 2.16
N ALA A 74 1.90 -9.19 1.16
CA ALA A 74 1.80 -9.83 -0.15
C ALA A 74 3.16 -10.40 -0.60
N LEU A 75 3.12 -11.42 -1.44
CA LEU A 75 4.29 -12.16 -1.90
C LEU A 75 4.33 -12.10 -3.42
N VAL A 76 5.45 -11.67 -3.99
CA VAL A 76 5.72 -11.68 -5.43
C VAL A 76 6.79 -12.73 -5.71
N GLY A 77 6.47 -13.71 -6.55
CA GLY A 77 7.38 -14.81 -6.86
C GLY A 77 8.43 -14.47 -7.91
N GLY A 78 9.30 -15.42 -8.22
CA GLY A 78 10.27 -15.31 -9.31
C GLY A 78 11.51 -14.45 -9.02
N ALA A 79 11.69 -14.04 -7.76
CA ALA A 79 12.89 -13.31 -7.35
C ALA A 79 14.15 -14.19 -7.47
N PRO A 80 15.31 -13.62 -7.86
CA PRO A 80 16.55 -14.37 -7.85
C PRO A 80 16.89 -14.82 -6.43
N LYS A 81 17.50 -16.00 -6.30
CA LYS A 81 17.95 -16.51 -5.01
C LYS A 81 19.14 -15.69 -4.52
N LEU A 82 18.89 -14.86 -3.51
CA LEU A 82 19.89 -14.09 -2.77
C LEU A 82 20.01 -14.67 -1.35
N GLU A 83 21.08 -14.31 -0.63
CA GLU A 83 21.26 -14.68 0.79
C GLU A 83 20.09 -14.21 1.68
N ARG A 84 19.34 -13.18 1.24
CA ARG A 84 18.12 -12.66 1.89
C ARG A 84 17.08 -12.28 0.85
N THR A 85 15.80 -12.47 1.15
CA THR A 85 14.70 -11.98 0.31
C THR A 85 14.71 -10.46 0.24
N THR A 86 14.31 -9.89 -0.90
CA THR A 86 14.25 -8.42 -1.05
C THR A 86 12.86 -7.90 -0.74
N LEU A 87 12.80 -6.74 -0.11
CA LEU A 87 11.58 -5.97 0.03
C LEU A 87 11.11 -5.53 -1.36
N ASN A 88 9.83 -5.71 -1.67
CA ASN A 88 9.24 -5.15 -2.88
C ASN A 88 8.82 -3.71 -2.63
N HIS A 89 7.92 -3.51 -1.66
CA HIS A 89 7.52 -2.19 -1.13
C HIS A 89 6.88 -2.34 0.25
N PHE A 90 6.63 -1.21 0.90
CA PHE A 90 5.81 -1.10 2.10
C PHE A 90 4.92 0.14 2.01
N ALA A 91 3.78 0.10 2.68
CA ALA A 91 2.72 1.06 2.45
C ALA A 91 2.22 1.71 3.74
N PHE A 92 1.85 2.99 3.64
CA PHE A 92 1.26 3.76 4.74
C PHE A 92 -0.19 4.14 4.43
N GLU A 93 -1.08 3.88 5.40
CA GLU A 93 -2.48 4.27 5.28
C GLU A 93 -2.67 5.74 5.69
N VAL A 94 -3.50 6.47 4.95
CA VAL A 94 -3.99 7.82 5.32
C VAL A 94 -5.50 7.80 5.62
N GLY A 95 -6.02 8.88 6.20
CA GLY A 95 -7.39 8.92 6.72
C GLY A 95 -8.49 9.14 5.68
N SER A 96 -8.15 9.77 4.56
CA SER A 96 -9.11 10.18 3.52
C SER A 96 -8.52 10.02 2.12
N PRO A 97 -9.35 9.91 1.06
CA PRO A 97 -8.85 9.97 -0.30
C PRO A 97 -8.13 11.30 -0.57
N ASP A 98 -8.61 12.41 -0.02
CA ASP A 98 -7.96 13.72 -0.15
C ASP A 98 -6.54 13.75 0.42
N ASP A 99 -6.26 12.98 1.47
CA ASP A 99 -4.88 12.86 1.97
C ASP A 99 -3.95 12.22 0.94
N VAL A 100 -4.45 11.35 0.05
CA VAL A 100 -3.66 10.79 -1.06
C VAL A 100 -3.35 11.87 -2.09
N PHE A 101 -4.31 12.76 -2.39
CA PHE A 101 -4.06 13.93 -3.26
C PHE A 101 -3.09 14.92 -2.63
N ARG A 102 -3.19 15.16 -1.31
CA ARG A 102 -2.26 16.00 -0.56
C ARG A 102 -0.88 15.37 -0.52
N ALA A 103 -0.77 14.05 -0.36
CA ALA A 103 0.49 13.32 -0.47
C ALA A 103 1.09 13.46 -1.87
N ARG A 104 0.30 13.29 -2.94
CA ARG A 104 0.73 13.53 -4.33
C ARG A 104 1.32 14.93 -4.49
N ALA A 105 0.59 15.96 -4.08
CA ALA A 105 1.03 17.35 -4.19
C ALA A 105 2.30 17.63 -3.36
N TRP A 106 2.37 17.08 -2.15
CA TRP A 106 3.51 17.23 -1.26
C TRP A 106 4.78 16.57 -1.82
N LEU A 107 4.67 15.36 -2.34
CA LEU A 107 5.77 14.64 -3.00
C LEU A 107 6.29 15.40 -4.21
N SER A 108 5.39 15.85 -5.09
CA SER A 108 5.76 16.65 -6.26
C SER A 108 6.44 17.97 -5.89
N LYS A 109 5.97 18.64 -4.82
CA LYS A 109 6.58 19.87 -4.31
C LYS A 109 8.03 19.66 -3.84
N HIS A 110 8.35 18.46 -3.36
CA HIS A 110 9.68 18.11 -2.85
C HIS A 110 10.50 17.31 -3.88
N ASP A 111 10.14 17.40 -5.17
CA ASP A 111 10.83 16.74 -6.28
C ASP A 111 10.94 15.21 -6.11
N VAL A 112 10.00 14.57 -5.41
CA VAL A 112 9.93 13.11 -5.28
C VAL A 112 9.10 12.55 -6.44
N PRO A 113 9.70 11.79 -7.38
CA PRO A 113 8.97 11.28 -8.53
C PRO A 113 7.94 10.21 -8.12
N ILE A 114 6.73 10.35 -8.65
CA ILE A 114 5.66 9.37 -8.50
C ILE A 114 5.80 8.34 -9.62
N VAL A 115 5.93 7.06 -9.25
CA VAL A 115 6.08 5.95 -10.22
C VAL A 115 4.73 5.32 -10.58
N PHE A 116 3.72 5.52 -9.75
CA PHE A 116 2.34 5.16 -10.03
C PHE A 116 1.36 5.99 -9.20
N GLU A 117 0.19 6.26 -9.75
CA GLU A 117 -0.94 6.80 -9.03
C GLU A 117 -2.26 6.18 -9.52
N GLY A 118 -3.30 6.24 -8.70
CA GLY A 118 -4.63 5.73 -9.04
C GLY A 118 -5.02 4.54 -8.18
N ARG A 119 -5.53 3.47 -8.80
CA ARG A 119 -6.02 2.28 -8.10
C ARG A 119 -5.56 1.02 -8.82
N ARG A 120 -4.88 0.12 -8.09
CA ARG A 120 -4.52 -1.22 -8.57
C ARG A 120 -5.76 -2.15 -8.54
N ARG A 121 -5.57 -3.42 -8.86
CA ARG A 121 -6.66 -4.41 -8.97
C ARG A 121 -7.13 -4.88 -7.57
N ALA A 122 -6.69 -6.06 -7.12
CA ALA A 122 -6.98 -6.59 -5.78
C ALA A 122 -6.64 -5.58 -4.66
N GLY A 123 -7.43 -5.57 -3.60
CA GLY A 123 -7.37 -4.58 -2.52
C GLY A 123 -8.00 -3.23 -2.84
N CYS A 124 -8.06 -2.83 -4.12
CA CYS A 124 -8.80 -1.65 -4.62
C CYS A 124 -8.53 -0.31 -3.91
N GLN A 125 -7.40 -0.18 -3.20
CA GLN A 125 -6.97 1.06 -2.56
C GLN A 125 -6.59 2.13 -3.58
N LEU A 126 -6.84 3.39 -3.23
CA LEU A 126 -6.34 4.56 -3.96
C LEU A 126 -4.96 4.87 -3.43
N ALA A 127 -3.97 5.05 -4.30
CA ALA A 127 -2.60 5.17 -3.86
C ALA A 127 -1.73 6.05 -4.77
N VAL A 128 -0.63 6.51 -4.19
CA VAL A 128 0.57 6.94 -4.89
C VAL A 128 1.74 6.04 -4.49
N GLU A 129 2.52 5.61 -5.47
CA GLU A 129 3.76 4.84 -5.27
C GLU A 129 4.96 5.71 -5.67
N PHE A 130 6.04 5.66 -4.90
CA PHE A 130 7.24 6.48 -5.08
C PHE A 130 8.46 5.77 -4.48
N ARG A 131 9.62 6.43 -4.50
CA ARG A 131 10.84 5.91 -3.88
C ARG A 131 11.39 6.88 -2.84
N ASP A 132 11.97 6.32 -1.79
CA ASP A 132 12.77 7.09 -0.83
C ASP A 132 14.19 7.35 -1.38
N PRO A 133 15.05 8.11 -0.67
CA PRO A 133 16.40 8.43 -1.13
C PRO A 133 17.31 7.22 -1.38
N ASP A 134 17.06 6.09 -0.73
CA ASP A 134 17.82 4.84 -0.88
C ASP A 134 17.21 3.92 -1.96
N GLY A 135 16.12 4.35 -2.60
CA GLY A 135 15.46 3.63 -3.68
C GLY A 135 14.49 2.55 -3.20
N ASN A 136 14.13 2.51 -1.91
CA ASN A 136 13.06 1.64 -1.43
C ASN A 136 11.74 2.10 -2.07
N ASN A 137 10.91 1.16 -2.53
CA ASN A 137 9.59 1.51 -3.04
C ASN A 137 8.61 1.68 -1.87
N LEU A 138 7.86 2.77 -1.89
CA LEU A 138 6.89 3.14 -0.88
C LEU A 138 5.53 3.36 -1.54
N GLU A 139 4.47 3.12 -0.78
CA GLU A 139 3.10 3.44 -1.15
C GLU A 139 2.45 4.28 -0.05
N ILE A 140 1.69 5.31 -0.42
CA ILE A 140 0.73 5.98 0.47
C ILE A 140 -0.66 5.73 -0.10
N TYR A 141 -1.55 5.17 0.71
CA TYR A 141 -2.85 4.71 0.23
C TYR A 141 -4.02 5.05 1.16
N TRP A 142 -5.21 4.99 0.59
CA TRP A 142 -6.49 5.04 1.31
C TRP A 142 -7.45 3.96 0.81
N GLY A 143 -8.27 3.44 1.73
CA GLY A 143 -9.48 2.71 1.37
C GLY A 143 -9.23 1.31 0.81
N ILE A 144 -8.26 0.59 1.36
CA ILE A 144 -8.08 -0.84 1.09
C ILE A 144 -9.36 -1.62 1.46
N ASP A 145 -9.78 -2.54 0.58
CA ASP A 145 -10.95 -3.39 0.80
C ASP A 145 -10.86 -4.09 2.16
N GLN A 146 -12.01 -4.18 2.85
CA GLN A 146 -12.12 -4.82 4.15
C GLN A 146 -12.81 -6.18 4.02
N VAL A 147 -12.11 -7.24 4.41
CA VAL A 147 -12.60 -8.61 4.53
C VAL A 147 -13.17 -8.80 5.93
N GLY A 148 -14.47 -8.53 6.07
CA GLY A 148 -15.21 -8.70 7.32
C GLY A 148 -15.46 -10.16 7.69
N THR A 149 -16.33 -10.40 8.68
CA THR A 149 -16.65 -11.75 9.18
C THR A 149 -17.32 -12.67 8.17
N SER A 150 -17.91 -12.13 7.10
CA SER A 150 -18.43 -12.91 5.98
C SER A 150 -17.34 -13.58 5.16
N GLY A 151 -16.08 -13.15 5.30
CA GLY A 151 -14.97 -13.60 4.46
C GLY A 151 -15.08 -13.14 3.01
N TYR A 152 -15.98 -12.19 2.70
CA TYR A 152 -16.15 -11.69 1.35
C TYR A 152 -14.88 -10.96 0.89
N VAL A 153 -14.30 -11.45 -0.21
CA VAL A 153 -13.23 -10.78 -0.95
C VAL A 153 -13.80 -10.37 -2.30
N ARG A 154 -13.52 -9.13 -2.71
CA ARG A 154 -14.00 -8.60 -3.99
C ARG A 154 -13.49 -9.47 -5.15
N PRO A 155 -14.37 -10.03 -5.99
CA PRO A 155 -13.94 -10.93 -7.06
C PRO A 155 -13.21 -10.15 -8.17
N PRO A 156 -12.34 -10.84 -8.95
CA PRO A 156 -11.60 -10.21 -10.05
C PRO A 156 -12.44 -9.44 -11.07
N SER A 157 -13.68 -9.89 -11.31
CA SER A 157 -14.61 -9.23 -12.23
C SER A 157 -15.10 -7.86 -11.75
N GLU A 158 -14.92 -7.54 -10.47
CA GLU A 158 -15.31 -6.26 -9.88
C GLU A 158 -14.12 -5.32 -9.63
N TRP A 159 -12.89 -5.78 -9.89
CA TRP A 159 -11.73 -4.89 -9.86
C TRP A 159 -11.85 -3.83 -10.96
N LYS A 160 -11.51 -2.58 -10.64
CA LYS A 160 -11.43 -1.49 -11.64
C LYS A 160 -10.11 -0.76 -11.48
N GLN A 161 -9.13 -1.18 -12.28
CA GLN A 161 -7.84 -0.50 -12.31
C GLN A 161 -8.03 0.91 -12.90
N ALA A 162 -7.41 1.89 -12.26
CA ALA A 162 -7.34 3.28 -12.70
C ALA A 162 -5.88 3.74 -12.65
N LEU A 163 -5.45 4.52 -13.64
CA LEU A 163 -4.06 4.99 -13.78
C LEU A 163 -3.87 6.45 -13.33
N THR A 164 -4.93 7.07 -12.81
CA THR A 164 -4.90 8.39 -12.17
C THR A 164 -5.76 8.38 -10.92
N LEU A 165 -5.45 9.24 -9.95
CA LEU A 165 -6.31 9.41 -8.76
C LEU A 165 -7.69 9.95 -9.14
N GLU A 166 -7.76 10.85 -10.10
CA GLU A 166 -9.00 11.44 -10.61
C GLU A 166 -9.95 10.38 -11.15
N ASP A 167 -9.45 9.47 -12.00
CA ASP A 167 -10.24 8.37 -12.55
C ASP A 167 -10.66 7.38 -11.46
N ALA A 168 -9.77 7.08 -10.51
CA ALA A 168 -10.07 6.18 -9.40
C ALA A 168 -11.23 6.70 -8.53
N VAL A 169 -11.25 8.02 -8.25
CA VAL A 169 -12.32 8.69 -7.49
C VAL A 169 -13.60 8.82 -8.30
N ALA A 170 -13.51 9.24 -9.56
CA ALA A 170 -14.68 9.43 -10.43
C ALA A 170 -15.39 8.11 -10.73
N ASN A 171 -14.65 7.00 -10.76
CA ASN A 171 -15.15 5.67 -11.10
C ASN A 171 -14.88 4.67 -9.96
N PRO A 172 -15.58 4.76 -8.82
CA PRO A 172 -15.35 3.85 -7.70
C PRO A 172 -15.67 2.39 -8.07
N VAL A 173 -14.99 1.46 -7.40
CA VAL A 173 -15.43 0.06 -7.41
C VAL A 173 -16.75 -0.08 -6.65
N LYS A 174 -17.46 -1.17 -6.91
CA LYS A 174 -18.75 -1.44 -6.26
C LYS A 174 -18.60 -1.38 -4.73
N ASP A 175 -19.52 -0.70 -4.06
CA ASP A 175 -19.54 -0.53 -2.60
C ASP A 175 -18.37 0.27 -1.98
N GLN A 176 -17.38 0.74 -2.76
CA GLN A 176 -16.36 1.68 -2.28
C GLN A 176 -16.97 3.08 -2.17
N ARG A 177 -17.29 3.49 -0.94
CA ARG A 177 -17.80 4.83 -0.65
C ARG A 177 -16.63 5.80 -0.54
N VAL A 178 -16.36 6.53 -1.61
CA VAL A 178 -15.42 7.67 -1.58
C VAL A 178 -16.16 8.87 -0.99
N PRO A 179 -15.75 9.40 0.17
CA PRO A 179 -16.37 10.61 0.73
C PRO A 179 -16.32 11.73 -0.29
N SER A 180 -17.44 12.42 -0.49
CA SER A 180 -17.47 13.66 -1.26
C SER A 180 -16.69 14.74 -0.51
N CYS A 181 -15.76 15.40 -1.21
CA CYS A 181 -15.08 16.60 -0.72
C CYS A 181 -16.08 17.71 -0.36
#